data_AF-A0A7J8U714-F1
#
_entry.id   AF-A0A7J8U714-F1
#
_cell.length_a   1.000
_cell.length_b   1.000
_cell.length_c   1.000
_cell.angle_alpha   90.00
_cell.angle_beta   90.00
_cell.angle_gamma   90.00
#
_symmetry.space_group_name_H-M   'P 1'
#
loop_
_entity.id
_entity.type
_entity.pdbx_description
1 polymer ?
#
loop_
_entity_poly.entity_id
_entity_poly.type
_entity_poly.pdbx_seq_one_letter_code
_entity_poly.pdbx_strand_id
1 'polypeptide(L)'
;MDIILATIFFLISLPPLFLLLIFLFLAIKTVAGKSINDPDYPPVKGSVFNQLLYLNYLYDYQAEAAKEQPTYRLLALEQSEIYTIDTRNVEHVLKTRFDRYCKGKRNQEIFLDFLGEGIFVVDGVKWRKQRKLASFEFSTRILRDFSCSVFRGDAAKLVGNIYELAVSGQVFDMQKMLMKSTLESMFKVGFGIDLKCMDGSSKEGNTFMKAFDDANEMVYWRYVDPFWKLKRSLNIGSEAALKNNIQIIHNFVHNVISTKRKLLPMNPEL
;
A
#
# COMPACT_ATOMS: atom_id res chain seq x y z
N MET A 1 -55.00 1.51 -9.41
CA MET A 1 -54.23 1.11 -8.20
C MET A 1 -53.24 -0.01 -8.54
N ASP A 2 -53.64 -1.00 -9.34
CA ASP A 2 -52.81 -2.17 -9.68
C ASP A 2 -51.56 -1.86 -10.53
N ILE A 3 -51.64 -0.90 -11.46
CA ILE A 3 -50.48 -0.48 -12.28
C ILE A 3 -49.39 0.18 -11.41
N ILE A 4 -49.80 0.96 -10.41
CA ILE A 4 -48.88 1.66 -9.49
C ILE A 4 -48.22 0.65 -8.54
N LEU A 5 -48.98 -0.33 -8.04
CA LEU A 5 -48.41 -1.41 -7.23
C LEU A 5 -47.41 -2.26 -8.03
N ALA A 6 -47.74 -2.58 -9.29
CA ALA A 6 -46.86 -3.33 -10.18
C ALA A 6 -45.56 -2.56 -10.47
N THR A 7 -45.64 -1.27 -10.80
CA THR A 7 -44.43 -0.47 -11.05
C THR A 7 -43.55 -0.33 -9.82
N ILE A 8 -44.13 -0.13 -8.63
CA ILE A 8 -43.39 -0.11 -7.35
C ILE A 8 -42.72 -1.46 -7.10
N PHE A 9 -43.43 -2.58 -7.31
CA PHE A 9 -42.88 -3.92 -7.15
C PHE A 9 -41.71 -4.18 -8.10
N PHE A 10 -41.81 -3.76 -9.38
CA PHE A 10 -40.70 -3.86 -10.33
C PHE A 10 -39.51 -2.98 -9.93
N LEU A 11 -39.75 -1.72 -9.52
CA LEU A 11 -38.70 -0.81 -9.07
C LEU A 11 -37.92 -1.34 -7.85
N ILE A 12 -38.59 -2.06 -6.95
CA ILE A 12 -37.97 -2.65 -5.76
C ILE A 12 -37.26 -3.97 -6.08
N SER A 13 -37.81 -4.79 -6.99
CA SER A 13 -37.27 -6.13 -7.29
C SER A 13 -36.18 -6.16 -8.36
N LEU A 14 -36.13 -5.18 -9.27
CA LEU A 14 -35.10 -5.13 -10.32
C LEU A 14 -33.67 -4.97 -9.78
N PRO A 15 -33.38 -4.04 -8.85
CA PRO A 15 -32.03 -3.84 -8.32
C PRO A 15 -31.44 -5.09 -7.65
N PRO A 16 -32.12 -5.80 -6.72
CA PRO A 16 -31.56 -7.01 -6.12
C PRO A 16 -31.39 -8.14 -7.13
N LEU A 17 -32.29 -8.28 -8.11
CA LEU A 17 -32.12 -9.26 -9.19
C LEU A 17 -30.89 -8.94 -10.04
N PHE A 18 -30.69 -7.68 -10.40
CA PHE A 18 -29.53 -7.24 -11.15
C PHE A 18 -28.21 -7.48 -10.38
N LEU A 19 -28.20 -7.16 -9.08
CA LEU A 19 -27.05 -7.46 -8.20
C LEU A 19 -26.78 -8.96 -8.09
N LEU A 20 -27.83 -9.79 -8.01
CA LEU A 20 -27.71 -11.24 -7.99
C LEU A 20 -27.11 -11.77 -9.30
N LEU A 21 -27.56 -11.28 -10.45
CA LEU A 21 -27.01 -11.67 -11.75
C LEU A 21 -25.54 -11.27 -11.88
N ILE A 22 -25.16 -10.07 -11.43
CA ILE A 22 -23.75 -9.64 -11.37
C ILE A 22 -22.95 -10.58 -10.47
N PHE A 23 -23.45 -10.89 -9.28
CA PHE A 23 -22.78 -11.79 -8.34
C PHE A 23 -22.57 -13.18 -8.94
N LEU A 24 -23.61 -13.77 -9.54
CA LEU A 24 -23.53 -15.07 -10.20
C LEU A 24 -22.53 -15.06 -11.37
N PHE A 25 -22.56 -14.00 -12.19
CA PHE A 25 -21.60 -13.83 -13.28
C PHE A 25 -20.16 -13.78 -12.76
N LEU A 26 -19.90 -13.02 -11.70
CA LEU A 26 -18.57 -12.93 -11.07
C LEU A 26 -18.14 -14.25 -10.44
N ALA A 27 -19.05 -14.96 -9.76
CA ALA A 27 -18.78 -16.26 -9.16
C ALA A 27 -18.44 -17.31 -10.22
N ILE A 28 -19.25 -17.40 -11.29
CA ILE A 28 -18.98 -18.30 -12.42
C ILE A 28 -17.63 -17.95 -13.04
N LYS A 29 -17.36 -16.66 -13.33
CA LYS A 29 -16.09 -16.25 -13.95
C LYS A 29 -14.87 -16.57 -13.08
N THR A 30 -15.01 -16.54 -11.75
CA THR A 30 -13.92 -16.86 -10.80
C THR A 30 -13.56 -18.36 -10.81
N VAL A 31 -14.53 -19.22 -11.08
CA VAL A 31 -14.39 -20.68 -11.01
C VAL A 31 -14.20 -21.31 -12.40
N ALA A 32 -14.85 -20.76 -13.42
CA ALA A 32 -14.87 -21.30 -14.77
C ALA A 32 -13.46 -21.33 -15.39
N GLY A 33 -13.10 -22.48 -15.96
CA GLY A 33 -11.80 -22.69 -16.61
C GLY A 33 -10.62 -22.75 -15.64
N LYS A 34 -10.84 -22.85 -14.32
CA LYS A 34 -9.77 -23.02 -13.34
C LYS A 34 -9.55 -24.50 -13.04
N SER A 35 -8.28 -24.89 -12.98
CA SER A 35 -7.84 -26.23 -12.57
C SER A 35 -7.99 -26.40 -11.05
N ILE A 36 -9.22 -26.63 -10.56
CA ILE A 36 -9.53 -26.64 -9.11
C ILE A 36 -9.04 -27.93 -8.43
N ASN A 37 -9.36 -29.09 -9.02
CA ASN A 37 -9.02 -30.41 -8.50
C ASN A 37 -7.86 -31.07 -9.25
N ASP A 38 -7.01 -30.25 -9.85
CA ASP A 38 -5.89 -30.72 -10.65
C ASP A 38 -4.67 -30.96 -9.75
N PRO A 39 -4.13 -32.19 -9.71
CA PRO A 39 -3.00 -32.54 -8.85
C PRO A 39 -1.70 -31.81 -9.21
N ASP A 40 -1.58 -31.27 -10.43
CA ASP A 40 -0.38 -30.54 -10.86
C ASP A 40 -0.33 -29.12 -10.30
N TYR A 41 -1.40 -28.65 -9.66
CA TYR A 41 -1.48 -27.32 -9.08
C TYR A 41 -1.65 -27.36 -7.56
N PRO A 42 -1.19 -26.32 -6.83
CA PRO A 42 -1.47 -26.20 -5.41
C PRO A 42 -2.98 -26.22 -5.14
N PRO A 43 -3.43 -26.75 -4.00
CA PRO A 43 -4.86 -26.84 -3.70
C PRO A 43 -5.50 -25.45 -3.58
N VAL A 44 -6.77 -25.39 -3.96
CA VAL A 44 -7.57 -24.16 -3.87
C VAL A 44 -8.14 -24.03 -2.47
N LYS A 45 -7.80 -22.95 -1.76
CA LYS A 45 -8.31 -22.66 -0.41
C LYS A 45 -9.54 -21.75 -0.42
N GLY A 46 -9.78 -21.08 -1.54
CA GLY A 46 -10.93 -20.20 -1.70
C GLY A 46 -10.76 -19.24 -2.86
N SER A 47 -11.38 -18.06 -2.74
CA SER A 47 -11.29 -16.99 -3.73
C SER A 47 -10.69 -15.73 -3.13
N VAL A 48 -10.31 -14.78 -3.99
CA VAL A 48 -9.88 -13.43 -3.57
C VAL A 48 -10.94 -12.69 -2.74
N PHE A 49 -12.23 -13.07 -2.84
CA PHE A 49 -13.28 -12.49 -2.01
C PHE A 49 -13.15 -12.88 -0.53
N ASN A 50 -12.46 -13.97 -0.21
CA ASN A 50 -12.14 -14.27 1.19
C ASN A 50 -11.26 -13.17 1.80
N GLN A 51 -10.39 -12.54 0.99
CA GLN A 51 -9.57 -11.42 1.47
C GLN A 51 -10.44 -10.21 1.85
N LEU A 52 -11.58 -10.00 1.17
CA LEU A 52 -12.54 -8.96 1.52
C LEU A 52 -13.24 -9.27 2.85
N LEU A 53 -13.68 -10.53 3.04
CA LEU A 53 -14.33 -10.97 4.29
C LEU A 53 -13.39 -10.85 5.50
N TYR A 54 -12.10 -11.08 5.26
CA TYR A 54 -11.06 -11.12 6.28
C TYR A 54 -10.15 -9.90 6.27
N LEU A 55 -10.53 -8.79 5.62
CA LEU A 55 -9.58 -7.70 5.35
C LEU A 55 -8.93 -7.13 6.63
N ASN A 56 -9.72 -6.95 7.69
CA ASN A 56 -9.24 -6.40 8.97
C ASN A 56 -8.29 -7.35 9.74
N TYR A 57 -8.24 -8.61 9.35
CA TYR A 57 -7.41 -9.66 9.96
C TYR A 57 -6.78 -10.54 8.88
N LEU A 58 -6.44 -9.92 7.75
CA LEU A 58 -6.02 -10.61 6.53
C LEU A 58 -4.75 -11.42 6.77
N TYR A 59 -3.82 -10.84 7.53
CA TYR A 59 -2.57 -11.50 7.90
C TYR A 59 -2.82 -12.74 8.76
N ASP A 60 -3.73 -12.67 9.75
CA ASP A 60 -4.07 -13.82 10.60
C ASP A 60 -4.74 -14.91 9.77
N TYR A 61 -5.69 -14.54 8.89
CA TYR A 61 -6.32 -15.48 7.97
C TYR A 61 -5.30 -16.18 7.07
N GLN A 62 -4.34 -15.44 6.50
CA GLN A 62 -3.28 -16.00 5.66
C GLN A 62 -2.31 -16.88 6.46
N ALA A 63 -1.99 -16.50 7.70
CA ALA A 63 -1.12 -17.28 8.57
C ALA A 63 -1.75 -18.62 8.95
N GLU A 64 -3.02 -18.62 9.39
CA GLU A 64 -3.77 -19.86 9.63
C GLU A 64 -3.92 -20.67 8.34
N ALA A 65 -4.13 -20.00 7.22
CA ALA A 65 -4.24 -20.66 5.94
C ALA A 65 -2.97 -21.46 5.59
N ALA A 66 -1.81 -20.85 5.83
CA ALA A 66 -0.50 -21.40 5.56
C ALA A 66 -0.07 -22.52 6.52
N LYS A 67 -0.61 -22.55 7.75
CA LYS A 67 -0.37 -23.65 8.71
C LYS A 67 -0.92 -24.99 8.21
N GLU A 68 -2.08 -24.96 7.56
CA GLU A 68 -2.68 -26.16 6.97
C GLU A 68 -2.02 -26.55 5.64
N GLN A 69 -1.73 -25.55 4.80
CA GLN A 69 -1.30 -25.71 3.42
C GLN A 69 -0.18 -24.71 3.15
N PRO A 70 1.11 -25.10 3.19
CA PRO A 70 2.22 -24.17 3.00
C PRO A 70 2.24 -23.47 1.64
N THR A 71 1.58 -24.06 0.63
CA THR A 71 1.35 -23.43 -0.67
C THR A 71 -0.09 -23.67 -1.10
N TYR A 72 -0.83 -22.61 -1.39
CA TYR A 72 -2.24 -22.69 -1.78
C TYR A 72 -2.61 -21.63 -2.83
N ARG A 73 -3.75 -21.81 -3.48
CA ARG A 73 -4.31 -20.87 -4.44
C ARG A 73 -5.58 -20.19 -3.92
N LEU A 74 -5.71 -18.92 -4.24
CA LEU A 74 -6.97 -18.18 -4.20
C LEU A 74 -7.42 -17.89 -5.63
N LEU A 75 -8.64 -18.31 -5.97
CA LEU A 75 -9.22 -18.05 -7.28
C LEU A 75 -9.58 -16.58 -7.42
N ALA A 76 -9.23 -15.97 -8.54
CA ALA A 76 -9.64 -14.62 -8.91
C ALA A 76 -10.29 -14.60 -10.29
N LEU A 77 -10.99 -13.51 -10.60
CA LEU A 77 -11.72 -13.30 -11.85
C LEU A 77 -10.88 -13.46 -13.12
N GLU A 78 -9.58 -13.15 -13.04
CA GLU A 78 -8.66 -13.22 -14.17
C GLU A 78 -7.64 -14.33 -13.96
N GLN A 79 -6.78 -14.18 -12.96
CA GLN A 79 -5.68 -15.11 -12.67
C GLN A 79 -5.70 -15.48 -11.19
N SER A 80 -5.57 -16.78 -10.90
CA SER A 80 -5.51 -17.24 -9.51
C SER A 80 -4.21 -16.76 -8.86
N GLU A 81 -4.30 -16.37 -7.60
CA GLU A 81 -3.17 -15.90 -6.79
C GLU A 81 -2.60 -17.10 -6.03
N ILE A 82 -1.27 -17.28 -6.08
CA ILE A 82 -0.57 -18.32 -5.34
C ILE A 82 0.06 -17.70 -4.09
N TYR A 83 -0.23 -18.30 -2.95
CA TYR A 83 0.35 -17.96 -1.66
C TYR A 83 1.27 -19.09 -1.23
N THR A 84 2.45 -18.75 -0.73
CA THR A 84 3.42 -19.76 -0.30
C THR A 84 4.28 -19.26 0.84
N ILE A 85 4.47 -20.13 1.84
CA ILE A 85 5.50 -20.00 2.88
C ILE A 85 6.61 -21.06 2.70
N ASP A 86 6.53 -21.89 1.65
CA ASP A 86 7.55 -22.88 1.35
C ASP A 86 8.83 -22.18 0.92
N THR A 87 9.90 -22.38 1.70
CA THR A 87 11.17 -21.71 1.50
C THR A 87 11.80 -22.01 0.14
N ARG A 88 11.50 -23.17 -0.46
CA ARG A 88 11.97 -23.55 -1.81
C ARG A 88 11.30 -22.70 -2.88
N ASN A 89 10.00 -22.43 -2.74
CA ASN A 89 9.28 -21.54 -3.64
C ASN A 89 9.76 -20.10 -3.48
N VAL A 90 9.97 -19.65 -2.23
CA VAL A 90 10.50 -18.32 -1.94
C VAL A 90 11.90 -18.13 -2.53
N GLU A 91 12.81 -19.11 -2.37
CA GLU A 91 14.12 -19.08 -3.00
C GLU A 91 14.03 -19.11 -4.53
N HIS A 92 13.13 -19.91 -5.08
CA HIS A 92 12.92 -19.97 -6.53
C HIS A 92 12.52 -18.60 -7.09
N VAL A 93 11.54 -17.95 -6.46
CA VAL A 93 10.98 -16.66 -6.89
C VAL A 93 11.96 -15.51 -6.66
N LEU A 94 12.58 -15.42 -5.49
CA LEU A 94 13.36 -14.24 -5.09
C LEU A 94 14.86 -14.33 -5.44
N LYS A 95 15.38 -15.52 -5.75
CA LYS A 95 16.82 -15.73 -6.02
C LYS A 95 17.05 -16.47 -7.33
N THR A 96 16.51 -17.67 -7.50
CA THR A 96 16.88 -18.57 -8.60
C THR A 96 16.35 -18.10 -9.96
N ARG A 97 15.11 -17.60 -10.00
CA ARG A 97 14.40 -17.19 -11.22
C ARG A 97 13.78 -15.81 -11.09
N PHE A 98 14.44 -14.92 -10.35
CA PHE A 98 13.96 -13.55 -10.09
C PHE A 98 13.57 -12.78 -11.37
N ASP A 99 14.30 -12.97 -12.47
CA ASP A 99 14.02 -12.34 -13.77
C ASP A 99 12.66 -12.74 -14.38
N ARG A 100 12.08 -13.86 -13.94
CA ARG A 100 10.79 -14.37 -14.40
C ARG A 100 9.61 -13.89 -13.56
N TYR A 101 9.86 -13.34 -12.38
CA TYR A 101 8.82 -12.84 -11.49
C TYR A 101 8.89 -11.32 -11.44
N CYS A 102 7.76 -10.69 -11.74
CA CYS A 102 7.62 -9.24 -11.73
C CYS A 102 6.46 -8.84 -10.80
N LYS A 103 6.40 -7.57 -10.41
CA LYS A 103 5.23 -7.07 -9.67
C LYS A 103 4.00 -7.11 -10.56
N GLY A 104 4.17 -6.84 -11.85
CA GLY A 104 3.15 -7.07 -12.87
C GLY A 104 2.15 -5.92 -13.01
N LYS A 105 1.42 -5.94 -14.13
CA LYS A 105 0.53 -4.84 -14.56
C LYS A 105 -0.56 -4.51 -13.54
N ARG A 106 -1.15 -5.52 -12.89
CA ARG A 106 -2.20 -5.31 -11.88
C ARG A 106 -1.69 -4.47 -10.71
N ASN A 107 -0.52 -4.80 -10.16
CA ASN A 107 0.09 -4.03 -9.06
C ASN A 107 0.51 -2.64 -9.53
N GLN A 108 1.02 -2.53 -10.76
CA GLN A 108 1.34 -1.23 -11.37
C GLN A 108 0.11 -0.33 -11.43
N GLU A 109 -1.01 -0.82 -11.98
CA GLU A 109 -2.26 -0.05 -12.09
C GLU A 109 -2.82 0.39 -10.74
N ILE A 110 -2.74 -0.48 -9.72
CA ILE A 110 -3.23 -0.18 -8.37
C ILE A 110 -2.44 0.98 -7.74
N PHE A 111 -1.10 0.94 -7.82
CA PHE A 111 -0.23 1.89 -7.13
C PHE A 111 0.18 3.11 -7.97
N LEU A 112 -0.09 3.12 -9.28
CA LEU A 112 0.42 4.15 -10.20
C LEU A 112 0.04 5.57 -9.77
N ASP A 113 -1.19 5.79 -9.32
CA ASP A 113 -1.64 7.13 -8.91
C ASP A 113 -0.91 7.63 -7.67
N PHE A 114 -0.58 6.72 -6.75
CA PHE A 114 -0.04 7.06 -5.43
C PHE A 114 1.48 7.13 -5.43
N LEU A 115 2.15 6.12 -5.98
CA LEU A 115 3.60 5.98 -5.96
C LEU A 115 4.26 6.34 -7.30
N GLY A 116 3.45 6.65 -8.32
CA GLY A 116 3.94 6.93 -9.66
C GLY A 116 4.71 5.76 -10.24
N GLU A 117 5.68 6.07 -11.08
CA GLU A 117 6.60 5.09 -11.66
C GLU A 117 7.85 4.88 -10.78
N GLY A 118 7.67 4.89 -9.46
CA GLY A 118 8.72 4.66 -8.47
C GLY A 118 9.15 3.20 -8.35
N ILE A 119 10.22 2.96 -7.59
CA ILE A 119 10.91 1.65 -7.47
C ILE A 119 10.00 0.52 -6.96
N PHE A 120 8.95 0.87 -6.21
CA PHE A 120 7.98 -0.07 -5.68
C PHE A 120 6.91 -0.48 -6.70
N VAL A 121 6.78 0.23 -7.82
CA VAL A 121 5.73 0.03 -8.82
C VAL A 121 6.30 -0.59 -10.09
N VAL A 122 7.36 0.00 -10.64
CA VAL A 122 7.88 -0.41 -11.96
C VAL A 122 8.63 -1.76 -11.92
N ASP A 123 8.76 -2.36 -13.10
CA ASP A 123 9.51 -3.60 -13.36
C ASP A 123 10.63 -3.40 -14.39
N GLY A 124 11.41 -4.46 -14.63
CA GLY A 124 12.39 -4.53 -15.72
C GLY A 124 13.53 -3.50 -15.63
N VAL A 125 13.86 -2.90 -16.78
CA VAL A 125 15.01 -1.98 -16.92
C VAL A 125 14.84 -0.73 -16.06
N LYS A 126 13.62 -0.18 -15.99
CA LYS A 126 13.31 1.02 -15.21
C LYS A 126 13.51 0.76 -13.72
N TRP A 127 13.00 -0.37 -13.23
CA TRP A 127 13.25 -0.83 -11.86
C TRP A 127 14.74 -1.01 -11.59
N ARG A 128 15.47 -1.70 -12.49
CA ARG A 128 16.92 -1.95 -12.32
C ARG A 128 17.71 -0.65 -12.19
N LYS A 129 17.39 0.36 -13.01
CA LYS A 129 18.03 1.68 -12.95
C LYS A 129 17.78 2.37 -11.61
N GLN A 130 16.52 2.41 -11.16
CA GLN A 130 16.15 3.01 -9.87
C GLN A 130 16.74 2.24 -8.68
N ARG A 131 16.74 0.90 -8.72
CA ARG A 131 17.33 0.05 -7.68
C ARG A 131 18.83 0.24 -7.55
N LYS A 132 19.55 0.37 -8.67
CA LYS A 132 20.98 0.68 -8.66
C LYS A 132 21.25 2.03 -7.99
N LEU A 133 20.49 3.08 -8.34
CA LEU A 133 20.63 4.39 -7.70
C LEU A 133 20.33 4.32 -6.20
N ALA A 134 19.20 3.74 -5.82
CA ALA A 134 18.81 3.61 -4.42
C ALA A 134 19.81 2.79 -3.59
N SER A 135 20.48 1.79 -4.18
CA SER A 135 21.44 0.95 -3.46
C SER A 135 22.64 1.72 -2.88
N PHE A 136 22.99 2.87 -3.45
CA PHE A 136 24.06 3.72 -2.92
C PHE A 136 23.64 4.41 -1.61
N GLU A 137 22.39 4.88 -1.54
CA GLU A 137 21.81 5.50 -0.33
C GLU A 137 21.67 4.49 0.82
N PHE A 138 21.45 3.21 0.50
CA PHE A 138 21.39 2.12 1.48
C PHE A 138 22.72 1.39 1.67
N SER A 139 23.84 1.97 1.22
CA SER A 139 25.16 1.37 1.46
C SER A 139 25.53 1.44 2.94
N THR A 140 26.30 0.45 3.41
CA THR A 140 26.75 0.38 4.81
C THR A 140 27.44 1.66 5.26
N ARG A 141 28.19 2.31 4.37
CA ARG A 141 28.88 3.57 4.65
C ARG A 141 27.90 4.70 4.92
N ILE A 142 26.91 4.93 4.03
CA ILE A 142 25.92 6.00 4.22
C ILE A 142 25.10 5.76 5.49
N LEU A 143 24.65 4.52 5.71
CA LEU A 143 23.90 4.17 6.91
C LEU A 143 24.69 4.44 8.19
N ARG A 144 25.98 4.06 8.23
CA ARG A 144 26.83 4.24 9.41
C ARG A 144 27.23 5.69 9.63
N ASP A 145 27.70 6.37 8.58
CA ASP A 145 28.35 7.67 8.68
C ASP A 145 27.31 8.80 8.80
N PHE A 146 26.11 8.63 8.22
CA PHE A 146 25.07 9.65 8.21
C PHE A 146 23.79 9.22 8.94
N SER A 147 23.18 8.09 8.58
CA SER A 147 21.87 7.72 9.13
C SER A 147 21.90 7.38 10.61
N CYS A 148 22.97 6.73 11.10
CA CYS A 148 23.07 6.36 12.52
C CYS A 148 23.07 7.56 13.47
N SER A 149 23.68 8.69 13.09
CA SER A 149 23.68 9.89 13.94
C SER A 149 22.27 10.50 14.02
N VAL A 150 21.57 10.56 12.88
CA VAL A 150 20.18 11.00 12.79
C VAL A 150 19.26 10.12 13.64
N PHE A 151 19.33 8.80 13.46
CA PHE A 151 18.48 7.86 14.20
C PHE A 151 18.73 7.89 15.71
N ARG A 152 19.99 8.03 16.15
CA ARG A 152 20.29 8.19 17.58
C ARG A 152 19.73 9.48 18.15
N GLY A 153 19.84 10.58 17.41
CA GLY A 153 19.28 11.87 17.80
C GLY A 153 17.76 11.81 17.92
N ASP A 154 17.08 11.24 16.93
CA ASP A 154 15.63 11.15 16.94
C ASP A 154 15.12 10.12 17.96
N ALA A 155 15.86 9.04 18.22
CA ALA A 155 15.56 8.12 19.32
C ALA A 155 15.68 8.80 20.69
N ALA A 156 16.71 9.63 20.90
CA ALA A 156 16.86 10.39 22.14
C ALA A 156 15.70 11.39 22.33
N LYS A 157 15.30 12.11 21.27
CA LYS A 157 14.11 12.97 21.29
C LYS A 157 12.84 12.20 21.64
N LEU A 158 12.63 11.03 21.00
CA LEU A 158 11.47 10.18 21.27
C LEU A 158 11.41 9.77 22.74
N VAL A 159 12.53 9.30 23.30
CA VAL A 159 12.64 8.94 24.72
C VAL A 159 12.36 10.13 25.63
N GLY A 160 12.88 11.32 25.29
CA GLY A 160 12.60 12.56 26.02
C GLY A 160 11.10 12.88 26.07
N ASN A 161 10.42 12.85 24.91
CA ASN A 161 8.98 13.11 24.83
C ASN A 161 8.16 12.07 25.62
N ILE A 162 8.53 10.78 25.53
CA ILE A 162 7.87 9.72 26.31
C ILE A 162 8.07 9.97 27.81
N TYR A 163 9.27 10.37 28.22
CA TYR A 163 9.57 10.65 29.62
C TYR A 163 8.73 11.82 30.15
N GLU A 164 8.60 12.91 29.40
CA GLU A 164 7.75 14.06 29.78
C GLU A 164 6.26 13.68 29.91
N LEU A 165 5.75 12.88 28.97
CA LEU A 165 4.37 12.35 29.03
C LEU A 165 4.18 11.42 30.23
N ALA A 166 5.17 10.58 30.54
CA ALA A 166 5.14 9.68 31.68
C ALA A 166 5.16 10.45 33.02
N VAL A 167 6.02 11.46 33.16
CA VAL A 167 6.10 12.31 34.35
C VAL A 167 4.81 13.11 34.56
N SER A 168 4.18 13.57 33.48
CA SER A 168 2.89 14.27 33.55
C SER A 168 1.67 13.35 33.71
N GLY A 169 1.86 12.03 33.73
CA GLY A 169 0.78 11.04 33.85
C GLY A 169 -0.18 11.02 32.65
N GLN A 170 0.25 11.54 31.50
CA GLN A 170 -0.61 11.62 30.31
C GLN A 170 -0.62 10.30 29.54
N VAL A 171 -1.82 9.88 29.12
CA VAL A 171 -1.99 8.75 28.20
C VAL A 171 -1.64 9.22 26.78
N PHE A 172 -0.87 8.41 26.07
CA PHE A 172 -0.47 8.70 24.70
C PHE A 172 -0.53 7.46 23.81
N ASP A 173 -0.54 7.69 22.50
CA ASP A 173 -0.52 6.65 21.48
C ASP A 173 0.92 6.40 20.99
N MET A 174 1.46 5.23 21.34
CA MET A 174 2.82 4.84 20.97
C MET A 174 2.99 4.67 19.45
N GLN A 175 1.97 4.17 18.75
CA GLN A 175 2.02 3.99 17.30
C GLN A 175 2.15 5.36 16.62
N LYS A 176 1.35 6.33 17.05
CA LYS A 176 1.43 7.71 16.53
C LYS A 176 2.80 8.36 16.80
N MET A 177 3.41 8.11 17.96
CA MET A 177 4.74 8.62 18.28
C MET A 177 5.84 7.98 17.42
N LEU A 178 5.79 6.66 17.23
CA LEU A 178 6.74 5.93 16.37
C LEU A 178 6.63 6.35 14.91
N MET A 179 5.41 6.55 14.41
CA MET A 179 5.18 7.04 13.05
C MET A 179 5.79 8.43 12.84
N LYS A 180 5.57 9.37 13.78
CA LYS A 180 6.17 10.71 13.73
C LYS A 180 7.70 10.67 13.78
N SER A 181 8.25 9.86 14.68
CA SER A 181 9.71 9.71 14.83
C SER A 181 10.33 9.14 13.54
N THR A 182 9.73 8.10 12.98
CA THR A 182 10.19 7.48 11.73
C THR A 182 10.10 8.45 10.56
N LEU A 183 9.01 9.21 10.46
CA LEU A 183 8.85 10.23 9.43
C LEU A 183 9.95 11.30 9.50
N GLU A 184 10.20 11.85 10.69
CA GLU A 184 11.23 12.86 10.90
C GLU A 184 12.62 12.33 10.52
N SER A 185 12.96 11.13 10.99
CA SER A 185 14.22 10.45 10.65
C SER A 185 14.37 10.21 9.15
N MET A 186 13.33 9.70 8.48
CA MET A 186 13.40 9.40 7.05
C MET A 186 13.48 10.67 6.21
N PHE A 187 12.82 11.76 6.60
CA PHE A 187 12.95 13.03 5.88
C PHE A 187 14.31 13.69 6.10
N LYS A 188 14.86 13.56 7.30
CA LYS A 188 16.20 14.06 7.61
C LYS A 188 17.29 13.27 6.89
N VAL A 189 17.17 11.94 6.83
CA VAL A 189 18.10 11.09 6.07
C VAL A 189 17.93 11.30 4.56
N GLY A 190 16.71 11.24 4.05
CA GLY A 190 16.45 11.24 2.60
C GLY A 190 16.55 12.62 1.94
N PHE A 191 16.16 13.69 2.64
CA PHE A 191 16.09 15.05 2.08
C PHE A 191 16.99 16.05 2.82
N GLY A 192 17.54 15.68 3.98
CA GLY A 192 18.30 16.60 4.83
C GLY A 192 17.44 17.69 5.45
N ILE A 193 16.12 17.45 5.61
CA ILE A 193 15.17 18.41 6.17
C ILE A 193 14.67 17.91 7.51
N ASP A 194 14.68 18.79 8.51
CA ASP A 194 14.09 18.52 9.82
C ASP A 194 12.62 18.97 9.81
N LEU A 195 11.69 18.00 9.83
CA LEU A 195 10.25 18.28 9.78
C LEU A 195 9.67 18.72 11.12
N LYS A 196 10.39 18.49 12.23
CA LYS A 196 9.93 18.77 13.61
C LYS A 196 8.51 18.26 13.89
N CYS A 197 8.24 17.02 13.47
CA CYS A 197 6.93 16.39 13.64
C CYS A 197 6.71 15.99 15.11
N MET A 198 7.78 15.65 15.82
CA MET A 198 7.73 15.27 17.23
C MET A 198 7.44 16.44 18.17
N ASP A 199 7.86 17.65 17.82
CA ASP A 199 7.65 18.88 18.62
C ASP A 199 6.19 19.37 18.60
N GLY A 200 5.29 18.68 17.88
CA GLY A 200 3.88 19.04 17.75
C GLY A 200 3.60 20.29 16.92
N SER A 201 4.64 21.07 16.58
CA SER A 201 4.53 22.35 15.86
C SER A 201 4.29 22.20 14.35
N SER A 202 4.63 21.05 13.76
CA SER A 202 4.56 20.85 12.30
C SER A 202 3.15 20.47 11.84
N LYS A 203 2.30 21.49 11.62
CA LYS A 203 0.97 21.30 11.00
C LYS A 203 1.10 20.59 9.65
N GLU A 204 2.06 21.02 8.84
CA GLU A 204 2.30 20.47 7.50
C GLU A 204 2.75 19.01 7.54
N GLY A 205 3.69 18.65 8.43
CA GLY A 205 4.14 17.26 8.58
C GLY A 205 3.03 16.32 9.07
N ASN A 206 2.19 16.77 10.00
CA ASN A 206 1.02 15.99 10.44
C ASN A 206 0.00 15.81 9.32
N THR A 207 -0.26 16.86 8.51
CA THR A 207 -1.15 16.77 7.35
C THR A 207 -0.60 15.83 6.28
N PHE A 208 0.70 15.87 6.02
CA PHE A 208 1.36 14.93 5.11
C PHE A 208 1.24 13.49 5.60
N MET A 209 1.56 13.22 6.87
CA MET A 209 1.51 11.89 7.47
C MET A 209 0.11 11.28 7.35
N LYS A 210 -0.92 12.05 7.73
CA LYS A 210 -2.31 11.61 7.61
C LYS A 210 -2.70 11.34 6.15
N ALA A 211 -2.36 12.25 5.23
CA ALA A 211 -2.68 12.05 3.81
C ALA A 211 -1.98 10.82 3.23
N PHE A 212 -0.73 10.56 3.64
CA PHE A 212 0.04 9.39 3.23
C PHE A 212 -0.57 8.08 3.74
N ASP A 213 -0.92 8.01 5.03
CA ASP A 213 -1.57 6.84 5.64
C ASP A 213 -2.93 6.57 4.99
N ASP A 214 -3.78 7.60 4.87
CA ASP A 214 -5.10 7.51 4.23
C ASP A 214 -4.96 7.05 2.75
N ALA A 215 -4.01 7.61 2.00
CA ALA A 215 -3.78 7.23 0.61
C ALA A 215 -3.32 5.77 0.49
N ASN A 216 -2.44 5.33 1.40
CA ASN A 216 -1.95 3.95 1.42
C ASN A 216 -3.11 2.97 1.65
N GLU A 217 -3.95 3.21 2.67
CA GLU A 217 -5.15 2.40 2.94
C GLU A 217 -6.10 2.34 1.74
N MET A 218 -6.41 3.49 1.13
CA MET A 218 -7.32 3.58 -0.02
C MET A 218 -6.78 2.82 -1.25
N VAL A 219 -5.46 2.83 -1.47
CA VAL A 219 -4.85 2.06 -2.56
C VAL A 219 -4.93 0.56 -2.30
N TYR A 220 -4.74 0.12 -1.04
CA TYR A 220 -4.92 -1.30 -0.69
C TYR A 220 -6.37 -1.76 -0.89
N TRP A 221 -7.36 -0.89 -0.66
CA TRP A 221 -8.76 -1.21 -0.92
C TRP A 221 -9.05 -1.56 -2.40
N ARG A 222 -8.25 -1.04 -3.34
CA ARG A 222 -8.37 -1.37 -4.78
C ARG A 222 -8.10 -2.85 -5.08
N TYR A 223 -7.43 -3.60 -4.21
CA TYR A 223 -7.24 -5.05 -4.41
C TYR A 223 -8.54 -5.83 -4.33
N VAL A 224 -9.46 -5.39 -3.49
CA VAL A 224 -10.71 -6.12 -3.16
C VAL A 224 -11.96 -5.48 -3.76
N ASP A 225 -11.87 -4.24 -4.25
CA ASP A 225 -12.98 -3.50 -4.83
C ASP A 225 -13.05 -3.65 -6.36
N PRO A 226 -13.96 -4.48 -6.93
CA PRO A 226 -14.04 -4.66 -8.39
C PRO A 226 -14.47 -3.39 -9.15
N PHE A 227 -14.99 -2.37 -8.47
CA PHE A 227 -15.51 -1.14 -9.07
C PHE A 227 -14.55 0.05 -8.94
N TRP A 228 -13.34 -0.14 -8.41
CA TRP A 228 -12.40 0.95 -8.15
C TRP A 228 -12.08 1.79 -9.39
N LYS A 229 -11.95 1.17 -10.57
CA LYS A 229 -11.69 1.87 -11.84
C LYS A 229 -12.85 2.81 -12.24
N LEU A 230 -14.09 2.38 -12.01
CA LEU A 230 -15.28 3.20 -12.26
C LEU A 230 -15.34 4.37 -11.28
N LYS A 231 -15.12 4.11 -9.99
CA LYS A 231 -15.09 5.17 -8.96
C LYS A 231 -13.96 6.18 -9.21
N ARG A 232 -12.81 5.72 -9.68
CA ARG A 232 -11.68 6.56 -10.11
C ARG A 232 -12.05 7.43 -11.30
N SER A 233 -12.70 6.86 -12.31
CA SER A 233 -13.14 7.62 -13.50
C SER A 233 -14.21 8.66 -13.19
N LEU A 234 -15.12 8.36 -12.27
CA LEU A 234 -16.18 9.28 -11.84
C LEU A 234 -15.73 10.25 -10.74
N ASN A 235 -14.54 10.03 -10.17
CA ASN A 235 -14.00 10.78 -9.03
C ASN A 235 -14.99 10.86 -7.85
N ILE A 236 -15.42 9.69 -7.35
CA ILE A 236 -16.38 9.56 -6.26
C ILE A 236 -15.86 8.70 -5.09
N GLY A 237 -16.38 8.95 -3.89
CA GLY A 237 -16.10 8.15 -2.70
C GLY A 237 -14.61 8.12 -2.34
N SER A 238 -14.10 6.91 -2.03
CA SER A 238 -12.70 6.67 -1.65
C SER A 238 -11.70 7.15 -2.70
N GLU A 239 -12.05 7.10 -3.98
CA GLU A 239 -11.17 7.49 -5.07
C GLU A 239 -11.02 9.02 -5.20
N ALA A 240 -12.09 9.77 -4.90
CA ALA A 240 -12.01 11.23 -4.80
C ALA A 240 -11.13 11.67 -3.62
N ALA A 241 -11.29 11.00 -2.48
CA ALA A 241 -10.47 11.24 -1.29
C ALA A 241 -9.00 10.89 -1.55
N LEU A 242 -8.72 9.77 -2.20
CA LEU A 242 -7.39 9.36 -2.61
C LEU A 242 -6.71 10.42 -3.49
N LYS A 243 -7.43 10.94 -4.50
CA LYS A 243 -6.92 12.02 -5.35
C LYS A 243 -6.54 13.28 -4.56
N ASN A 244 -7.37 13.67 -3.59
CA ASN A 244 -7.08 14.82 -2.73
C ASN A 244 -5.85 14.57 -1.84
N ASN A 245 -5.74 13.38 -1.25
CA ASN A 245 -4.58 13.01 -0.44
C ASN A 245 -3.28 12.99 -1.26
N ILE A 246 -3.33 12.44 -2.48
CA ILE A 246 -2.21 12.46 -3.42
C ILE A 246 -1.78 13.90 -3.74
N GLN A 247 -2.73 14.83 -3.92
CA GLN A 247 -2.39 16.24 -4.15
C GLN A 247 -1.66 16.87 -2.95
N ILE A 248 -2.10 16.57 -1.72
CA ILE A 248 -1.43 17.04 -0.49
C ILE A 248 0.01 16.52 -0.44
N ILE A 249 0.21 15.23 -0.71
CA ILE A 249 1.52 14.57 -0.72
C ILE A 249 2.43 15.20 -1.77
N HIS A 250 1.94 15.38 -3.01
CA HIS A 250 2.71 16.01 -4.07
C HIS A 250 3.10 17.44 -3.74
N ASN A 251 2.17 18.25 -3.22
CA ASN A 251 2.46 19.63 -2.83
C ASN A 251 3.57 19.69 -1.78
N PHE A 252 3.49 18.83 -0.77
CA PHE A 252 4.49 18.75 0.28
C PHE A 252 5.88 18.34 -0.26
N VAL A 253 5.94 17.26 -1.05
CA VAL A 253 7.20 16.76 -1.63
C VAL A 253 7.79 17.76 -2.62
N HIS A 254 6.97 18.43 -3.45
CA HIS A 254 7.43 19.49 -4.33
C HIS A 254 8.01 20.67 -3.55
N ASN A 255 7.41 21.05 -2.43
CA ASN A 255 7.96 22.10 -1.57
C ASN A 255 9.34 21.70 -1.01
N VAL A 256 9.47 20.49 -0.47
CA VAL A 256 10.73 19.90 0.00
C VAL A 256 11.81 19.94 -1.08
N ILE A 257 11.49 19.46 -2.29
CA ILE A 257 12.42 19.46 -3.43
C ILE A 257 12.80 20.88 -3.83
N SER A 258 11.83 21.79 -3.92
CA SER A 258 12.07 23.18 -4.32
C SER A 258 12.96 23.91 -3.31
N THR A 259 12.74 23.68 -2.02
CA THR A 259 13.55 24.24 -0.92
C THR A 259 14.97 23.70 -1.01
N LYS A 260 15.13 22.38 -1.19
CA LYS A 260 16.45 21.79 -1.32
C LYS A 260 17.21 22.32 -2.53
N ARG A 261 16.55 22.48 -3.68
CA ARG A 261 17.16 23.05 -4.90
C ARG A 261 17.65 24.48 -4.70
N LYS A 262 16.94 25.30 -3.91
CA LYS A 262 17.37 26.67 -3.58
C LYS A 262 18.57 26.70 -2.63
N LEU A 263 18.69 25.70 -1.75
CA LEU A 263 19.78 25.58 -0.78
C LEU A 263 21.04 24.94 -1.38
N LEU A 264 20.91 24.21 -2.50
CA LEU A 264 22.07 23.77 -3.26
C LEU A 264 22.70 25.01 -3.90
N PRO A 265 24.01 25.28 -3.69
CA PRO A 265 24.68 26.32 -4.45
C PRO A 265 24.50 26.00 -5.94
N MET A 266 24.15 27.01 -6.75
CA MET A 266 24.29 26.91 -8.21
C MET A 266 25.77 26.68 -8.51
N ASN A 267 26.18 25.42 -8.57
CA ASN A 267 27.46 25.04 -9.16
C ASN A 267 27.17 24.79 -10.64
N PRO A 268 27.49 25.72 -11.55
CA PRO A 268 27.18 25.59 -12.96
C PRO A 268 28.22 24.77 -13.72
N GLU A 269 28.93 23.84 -13.07
CA GLU A 269 29.90 22.95 -13.73
C GLU A 269 29.90 21.56 -13.09
N LEU A 270 29.16 20.65 -13.73
CA LEU A 270 29.40 19.21 -13.80
C LEU A 270 28.74 18.67 -15.08
#